data_AF-A0A925LTQ5-F1
#
_entry.id   AF-A0A925LTQ5-F1
#
_cell.length_a   1.000
_cell.length_b   1.000
_cell.length_c   1.000
_cell.angle_alpha   90.00
_cell.angle_beta   90.00
_cell.angle_gamma   90.00
#
_symmetry.space_group_name_H-M   'P 1'
#
loop_
_entity.id
_entity.type
_entity.pdbx_description
1 polymer ?
#
loop_
_entity_poly.entity_id
_entity_poly.type
_entity_poly.pdbx_seq_one_letter_code
_entity_poly.pdbx_strand_id
1 'polypeptide(L)'
;WQVAVLGLLALQPFGSPIFSPYAISQYGPLAGGNNGAAWMGMESSYWSDGLNRSFWEQVPENSTVFVAPVSHQFQLQAIMSLVPIVQQRGIRLVPYEYDPEKQKGLLLLIHRLADLPPELRVVPRGATVVAETRLDYVILARLIDTSTSEGR
;
A
#
# COMPACT_ATOMS: atom_id res chain seq x y z
N TRP A 1 -21.58 11.00 -32.63
CA TRP A 1 -21.30 10.06 -31.52
C TRP A 1 -20.16 9.11 -31.85
N GLN A 2 -20.13 8.47 -33.03
CA GLN A 2 -19.01 7.59 -33.44
C GLN A 2 -17.64 8.26 -33.40
N VAL A 3 -17.51 9.51 -33.87
CA VAL A 3 -16.24 10.27 -33.80
C VAL A 3 -15.83 10.56 -32.36
N ALA A 4 -16.78 10.82 -31.47
CA ALA A 4 -16.50 11.03 -30.05
C ALA A 4 -16.09 9.72 -29.35
N VAL A 5 -16.71 8.60 -29.69
CA VAL A 5 -16.35 7.28 -29.18
C VAL A 5 -14.98 6.84 -29.72
N LEU A 6 -14.73 7.01 -31.02
CA LEU A 6 -13.43 6.72 -31.64
C LEU A 6 -12.34 7.65 -31.14
N GLY A 7 -12.65 8.93 -30.90
CA GLY A 7 -11.77 9.88 -30.24
C GLY A 7 -11.46 9.44 -28.80
N LEU A 8 -12.46 9.03 -28.03
CA LEU A 8 -12.29 8.51 -26.68
C LEU A 8 -11.42 7.24 -26.68
N LEU A 9 -11.68 6.29 -27.58
CA LEU A 9 -10.92 5.04 -27.74
C LEU A 9 -9.48 5.29 -28.20
N ALA A 10 -9.23 6.29 -29.05
CA ALA A 10 -7.88 6.71 -29.43
C ALA A 10 -7.15 7.45 -28.29
N LEU A 11 -7.91 8.13 -27.42
CA LEU A 11 -7.46 8.76 -26.16
C LEU A 11 -7.42 7.78 -24.98
N GLN A 12 -7.68 6.49 -25.19
CA GLN A 12 -7.32 5.42 -24.27
C GLN A 12 -5.93 4.92 -24.65
N PRO A 13 -4.81 5.63 -24.41
CA PRO A 13 -3.55 4.93 -24.44
C PRO A 13 -3.66 3.87 -23.35
N PHE A 14 -3.85 2.63 -23.80
CA PHE A 14 -3.31 1.39 -23.26
C PHE A 14 -2.53 1.67 -21.99
N GLY A 15 -3.09 1.29 -20.84
CA GLY A 15 -2.49 1.55 -19.52
C GLY A 15 -1.00 1.27 -19.59
N SER A 16 -0.21 2.34 -19.67
CA SER A 16 1.24 2.36 -19.93
C SER A 16 1.74 1.35 -21.00
N PRO A 17 2.37 1.77 -22.13
CA PRO A 17 3.05 0.85 -23.05
C PRO A 17 4.22 0.07 -22.39
N ILE A 18 4.50 0.33 -21.13
CA ILE A 18 5.46 -0.34 -20.27
C ILE A 18 4.65 -1.12 -19.24
N PHE A 19 4.77 -2.46 -19.21
CA PHE A 19 4.27 -3.29 -18.12
C PHE A 19 4.74 -2.70 -16.79
N SER A 20 3.87 -1.92 -16.15
CA SER A 20 4.15 -1.36 -14.86
C SER A 20 3.98 -2.48 -13.84
N PRO A 21 4.88 -2.61 -12.85
CA PRO A 21 4.66 -3.54 -11.74
C PRO A 21 3.38 -3.19 -10.93
N TYR A 22 2.72 -2.08 -11.26
CA TYR A 22 1.49 -1.58 -10.65
C TYR A 22 0.32 -1.50 -11.64
N ALA A 23 0.28 -2.29 -12.71
CA ALA A 23 -0.71 -2.15 -13.79
C ALA A 23 -2.19 -2.14 -13.32
N ILE A 24 -2.50 -2.83 -12.21
CA ILE A 24 -3.85 -2.86 -11.62
C ILE A 24 -4.13 -1.74 -10.61
N SER A 25 -3.10 -0.99 -10.23
CA SER A 25 -3.16 0.20 -9.37
C SER A 25 -2.90 1.48 -10.19
N GLN A 26 -3.26 1.46 -11.47
CA GLN A 26 -3.11 2.57 -12.40
C GLN A 26 -4.45 3.05 -12.95
N TYR A 27 -4.66 4.35 -12.89
CA TYR A 27 -5.80 5.03 -13.50
C TYR A 27 -5.44 5.73 -14.80
N GLY A 28 -6.38 5.66 -15.75
CA GLY A 28 -6.21 6.28 -17.06
C GLY A 28 -6.34 7.81 -17.03
N PRO A 29 -6.05 8.47 -18.16
CA PRO A 29 -6.11 9.93 -18.28
C PRO A 29 -7.49 10.54 -17.96
N LEU A 30 -8.57 9.80 -18.22
CA LEU A 30 -9.94 10.26 -17.92
C LEU A 30 -10.19 10.49 -16.42
N ALA A 31 -9.45 9.78 -15.56
CA ALA A 31 -9.48 9.99 -14.12
C ALA A 31 -8.44 11.02 -13.65
N GLY A 32 -7.72 11.68 -14.57
CA GLY A 32 -6.57 12.54 -14.24
C GLY A 32 -5.34 11.74 -13.77
N GLY A 33 -5.22 10.47 -14.19
CA GLY A 33 -4.20 9.56 -13.67
C GLY A 33 -4.44 9.17 -12.22
N ASN A 34 -3.42 8.60 -11.57
CA ASN A 34 -3.53 8.17 -10.17
C ASN A 34 -3.80 9.31 -9.20
N ASN A 35 -3.24 10.51 -9.45
CA ASN A 35 -3.50 11.68 -8.63
C ASN A 35 -4.95 12.16 -8.69
N GLY A 36 -5.51 12.27 -9.90
CA GLY A 36 -6.91 12.65 -10.04
C GLY A 36 -7.85 11.59 -9.48
N ALA A 37 -7.52 10.31 -9.64
CA ALA A 37 -8.27 9.21 -9.04
C ALA A 37 -8.23 9.25 -7.51
N ALA A 38 -7.06 9.48 -6.91
CA ALA A 38 -6.92 9.66 -5.47
C ALA A 38 -7.72 10.88 -4.96
N TRP A 39 -7.73 11.99 -5.71
CA TRP A 39 -8.55 13.16 -5.39
C TRP A 39 -10.06 12.85 -5.44
N MET A 40 -10.49 12.00 -6.37
CA MET A 40 -11.87 11.51 -6.46
C MET A 40 -12.20 10.43 -5.41
N GLY A 41 -11.25 10.04 -4.56
CA GLY A 41 -11.43 9.01 -3.52
C GLY A 41 -11.44 7.58 -4.06
N MET A 42 -10.88 7.35 -5.26
CA MET A 42 -10.74 6.02 -5.84
C MET A 42 -9.63 5.21 -5.15
N GLU A 43 -9.69 3.89 -5.31
CA GLU A 43 -8.81 2.92 -4.66
C GLU A 43 -7.34 3.15 -5.01
N SER A 44 -6.45 3.22 -4.02
CA SER A 44 -5.01 3.45 -4.26
C SER A 44 -4.26 2.17 -4.60
N SER A 45 -4.65 1.02 -4.01
CA SER A 45 -3.98 -0.26 -4.24
C SER A 45 -4.97 -1.41 -4.17
N TYR A 46 -4.83 -2.38 -5.07
CA TYR A 46 -5.74 -3.54 -5.13
C TYR A 46 -5.20 -4.78 -4.41
N TRP A 47 -4.01 -5.29 -4.77
CA TRP A 47 -3.44 -6.54 -4.22
C TRP A 47 -2.19 -6.36 -3.35
N SER A 48 -1.98 -5.18 -2.76
CA SER A 48 -0.74 -4.84 -2.04
C SER A 48 0.47 -4.68 -2.97
N ASP A 49 0.25 -4.16 -4.19
CA ASP A 49 1.30 -3.99 -5.21
C ASP A 49 2.47 -3.12 -4.73
N GLY A 50 2.23 -2.29 -3.70
CA GLY A 50 3.24 -1.51 -3.01
C GLY A 50 4.30 -2.33 -2.26
N LEU A 51 4.06 -3.63 -1.98
CA LEU A 51 4.94 -4.52 -1.22
C LEU A 51 5.98 -5.24 -2.11
N ASN A 52 6.68 -4.47 -2.94
CA ASN A 52 7.73 -4.99 -3.82
C ASN A 52 9.11 -5.03 -3.14
N ARG A 53 10.14 -5.50 -3.84
CA ARG A 53 11.53 -5.60 -3.35
C ARG A 53 12.01 -4.28 -2.72
N SER A 54 11.83 -3.15 -3.41
CA SER A 54 12.31 -1.85 -2.95
C SER A 54 11.64 -1.39 -1.65
N PHE A 55 10.39 -1.81 -1.42
CA PHE A 55 9.72 -1.59 -0.15
C PHE A 55 10.38 -2.37 0.98
N TRP A 56 10.55 -3.68 0.78
CA TRP A 56 11.11 -4.58 1.80
C TRP A 56 12.58 -4.30 2.12
N GLU A 57 13.34 -3.71 1.21
CA GLU A 57 14.71 -3.24 1.45
C GLU A 57 14.77 -2.08 2.47
N GLN A 58 13.72 -1.28 2.58
CA GLN A 58 13.62 -0.19 3.56
C GLN A 58 13.22 -0.68 4.97
N VAL A 59 12.61 -1.88 5.07
CA VAL A 59 12.14 -2.42 6.35
C VAL A 59 13.32 -2.88 7.22
N PRO A 60 13.36 -2.56 8.53
CA PRO A 60 14.41 -3.01 9.43
C PRO A 60 14.52 -4.54 9.52
N GLU A 61 15.75 -5.06 9.60
CA GLU A 61 16.01 -6.50 9.74
C GLU A 61 15.65 -7.01 11.12
N ASN A 62 15.34 -8.30 11.21
CA ASN A 62 14.98 -9.01 12.45
C ASN A 62 13.83 -8.34 13.21
N SER A 63 12.95 -7.66 12.49
CA SER A 63 11.86 -6.87 13.06
C SER A 63 10.55 -7.64 13.07
N THR A 64 9.69 -7.29 14.05
CA THR A 64 8.28 -7.71 14.03
C THR A 64 7.44 -6.55 13.53
N VAL A 65 6.67 -6.80 12.48
CA VAL A 65 5.84 -5.80 11.80
C VAL A 65 4.38 -6.21 11.94
N PHE A 66 3.60 -5.35 12.59
CA PHE A 66 2.15 -5.45 12.62
C PHE A 66 1.59 -5.02 11.26
N VAL A 67 0.61 -5.74 10.72
CA VAL A 67 0.09 -5.47 9.37
C VAL A 67 -1.40 -5.15 9.42
N ALA A 68 -1.79 -4.04 8.79
CA ALA A 68 -3.17 -3.63 8.61
C ALA A 68 -3.41 -3.09 7.18
N PRO A 69 -4.55 -3.41 6.54
CA PRO A 69 -5.45 -4.51 6.86
C PRO A 69 -4.86 -5.88 6.46
N VAL A 70 -5.39 -6.95 7.03
CA VAL A 70 -5.16 -8.33 6.58
C VAL A 70 -6.44 -8.85 5.93
N SER A 71 -6.43 -9.01 4.60
CA SER A 71 -7.62 -9.34 3.81
C SER A 71 -8.04 -10.81 3.95
N HIS A 72 -7.11 -11.74 4.24
CA HIS A 72 -7.44 -13.14 4.49
C HIS A 72 -6.44 -13.83 5.42
N GLN A 73 -6.87 -14.89 6.11
CA GLN A 73 -6.11 -15.58 7.17
C GLN A 73 -4.71 -16.09 6.75
N PHE A 74 -4.50 -16.38 5.46
CA PHE A 74 -3.23 -16.88 4.93
C PHE A 74 -2.33 -15.80 4.32
N GLN A 75 -2.76 -14.53 4.28
CA GLN A 75 -2.04 -13.48 3.55
C GLN A 75 -0.62 -13.31 4.09
N LEU A 76 -0.47 -13.18 5.41
CA LEU A 76 0.83 -12.95 6.03
C LEU A 76 1.73 -14.18 5.92
N GLN A 77 1.17 -15.38 6.10
CA GLN A 77 1.91 -16.62 5.92
C GLN A 77 2.39 -16.80 4.48
N ALA A 78 1.56 -16.43 3.50
CA ALA A 78 1.91 -16.45 2.09
C ALA A 78 3.05 -15.46 1.81
N ILE A 79 2.98 -14.23 2.32
CA ILE A 79 4.07 -13.24 2.16
C ILE A 79 5.37 -13.78 2.78
N MET A 80 5.33 -14.27 4.02
CA MET A 80 6.52 -14.80 4.70
C MET A 80 7.12 -16.02 3.99
N SER A 81 6.31 -16.85 3.33
CA SER A 81 6.76 -18.06 2.62
C SER A 81 7.20 -17.79 1.18
N LEU A 82 6.57 -16.83 0.50
CA LEU A 82 6.74 -16.60 -0.94
C LEU A 82 7.61 -15.38 -1.27
N VAL A 83 7.87 -14.48 -0.32
CA VAL A 83 8.70 -13.29 -0.52
C VAL A 83 10.08 -13.52 0.11
N PRO A 84 11.12 -13.86 -0.68
CA PRO A 84 12.41 -14.31 -0.11
C PRO A 84 13.09 -13.27 0.78
N ILE A 85 12.97 -11.98 0.44
CA ILE A 85 13.59 -10.90 1.23
C ILE A 85 12.99 -10.79 2.63
N VAL A 86 11.71 -11.12 2.82
CA VAL A 86 11.05 -11.13 4.15
C VAL A 86 11.69 -12.22 5.01
N GLN A 87 11.86 -13.43 4.45
CA GLN A 87 12.49 -14.55 5.14
C GLN A 87 13.98 -14.31 5.41
N GLN A 88 14.73 -13.85 4.40
CA GLN A 88 16.18 -13.63 4.48
C GLN A 88 16.55 -12.58 5.51
N ARG A 89 15.71 -11.54 5.67
CA ARG A 89 15.96 -10.44 6.62
C ARG A 89 15.32 -10.68 7.99
N GLY A 90 14.76 -11.86 8.24
CA GLY A 90 14.15 -12.20 9.53
C GLY A 90 12.93 -11.33 9.89
N ILE A 91 12.20 -10.83 8.90
CA ILE A 91 11.03 -9.97 9.12
C ILE A 91 9.84 -10.86 9.47
N ARG A 92 9.25 -10.65 10.66
CA ARG A 92 8.07 -11.39 11.13
C ARG A 92 6.82 -10.53 10.96
N LEU A 93 5.83 -11.05 10.24
CA LEU A 93 4.56 -10.38 10.01
C LEU A 93 3.49 -10.91 10.99
N VAL A 94 2.80 -9.99 11.66
CA VAL A 94 1.74 -10.29 12.63
C VAL A 94 0.50 -9.44 12.29
N PRO A 95 -0.73 -9.97 12.35
CA PRO A 95 -1.91 -9.15 12.10
C PRO A 95 -2.04 -8.05 13.16
N TYR A 96 -2.40 -6.85 12.72
CA TYR A 96 -2.78 -5.79 13.63
C TYR A 96 -4.20 -6.03 14.16
N GLU A 97 -4.37 -6.03 15.47
CA GLU A 97 -5.63 -6.30 16.19
C GLU A 97 -6.49 -5.04 16.37
N TYR A 98 -6.07 -3.90 15.82
CA TYR A 98 -6.77 -2.61 15.96
C TYR A 98 -6.89 -2.12 17.41
N ASP A 99 -5.97 -2.58 18.27
CA ASP A 99 -5.81 -2.12 19.65
C ASP A 99 -4.45 -1.39 19.77
N PRO A 100 -4.43 -0.04 19.68
CA PRO A 100 -3.21 0.75 19.73
C PRO A 100 -2.44 0.63 21.04
N GLU A 101 -3.11 0.25 22.14
CA GLU A 101 -2.47 0.10 23.45
C GLU A 101 -1.78 -1.26 23.58
N LYS A 102 -2.27 -2.28 22.89
CA LYS A 102 -1.64 -3.61 22.88
C LYS A 102 -0.55 -3.77 21.82
N GLN A 103 -0.60 -3.00 20.74
CA GLN A 103 0.29 -3.19 19.59
C GLN A 103 0.96 -1.88 19.16
N LYS A 104 2.08 -1.58 19.83
CA LYS A 104 2.99 -0.46 19.50
C LYS A 104 4.27 -0.98 18.84
N GLY A 105 4.80 -0.22 17.89
CA GLY A 105 6.03 -0.56 17.16
C GLY A 105 5.87 -0.38 15.66
N LEU A 106 6.45 -1.27 14.86
CA LEU A 106 6.37 -1.16 13.40
C LEU A 106 5.00 -1.60 12.89
N LEU A 107 4.25 -0.67 12.31
CA LEU A 107 2.93 -0.89 11.71
C LEU A 107 3.00 -0.68 10.19
N LEU A 108 2.80 -1.76 9.44
CA LEU A 108 2.64 -1.78 8.00
C LEU A 108 1.19 -1.53 7.63
N LEU A 109 0.97 -0.44 6.89
CA LEU A 109 -0.28 -0.01 6.33
C LEU A 109 -0.30 -0.32 4.83
N ILE A 110 -1.12 -1.27 4.43
CA ILE A 110 -1.42 -1.54 3.02
C ILE A 110 -2.58 -0.60 2.62
N HIS A 111 -2.34 0.35 1.72
CA HIS A 111 -3.34 1.36 1.34
C HIS A 111 -4.35 0.81 0.33
N ARG A 112 -5.08 -0.23 0.75
CA ARG A 112 -6.32 -0.68 0.13
C ARG A 112 -7.49 -0.03 0.87
N LEU A 113 -7.99 1.08 0.34
CA LEU A 113 -9.00 1.94 0.96
C LEU A 113 -10.31 1.21 1.27
N ALA A 114 -10.66 0.17 0.51
CA ALA A 114 -11.82 -0.68 0.81
C ALA A 114 -11.75 -1.34 2.20
N ASP A 115 -10.55 -1.75 2.62
CA ASP A 115 -10.33 -2.51 3.86
C ASP A 115 -9.61 -1.68 4.94
N LEU A 116 -8.91 -0.61 4.56
CA LEU A 116 -8.12 0.23 5.47
C LEU A 116 -9.02 1.27 6.15
N PRO A 117 -9.16 1.21 7.51
CA PRO A 117 -9.96 2.17 8.24
C PRO A 117 -9.45 3.61 8.04
N PRO A 118 -10.34 4.61 7.87
CA PRO A 118 -9.96 6.00 7.63
C PRO A 118 -8.95 6.57 8.64
N GLU A 119 -9.07 6.18 9.91
CA GLU A 119 -8.20 6.60 11.00
C GLU A 119 -6.74 6.13 10.84
N LEU A 120 -6.51 5.00 10.15
CA LEU A 120 -5.17 4.46 9.90
C LEU A 120 -4.55 4.98 8.60
N ARG A 121 -5.31 5.74 7.78
CA ARG A 121 -4.78 6.35 6.54
C ARG A 121 -3.82 7.51 6.81
N VAL A 122 -3.91 8.09 8.00
CA VAL A 122 -3.10 9.24 8.42
C VAL A 122 -2.03 8.77 9.39
N VAL A 123 -0.81 9.31 9.26
CA VAL A 123 0.27 9.03 10.21
C VAL A 123 -0.10 9.65 11.57
N PRO A 124 -0.16 8.86 12.66
CA PRO A 124 -0.42 9.38 14.00
C PRO A 124 0.63 10.42 14.43
N ARG A 125 0.26 11.34 15.32
CA ARG A 125 1.22 12.28 15.88
C ARG A 125 2.29 11.52 16.67
N GLY A 126 3.56 11.88 16.47
CA GLY A 126 4.69 11.21 17.10
C GLY A 126 5.11 9.88 16.45
N ALA A 127 4.37 9.39 15.45
CA ALA A 127 4.81 8.27 14.64
C ALA A 127 5.77 8.74 13.52
N THR A 128 6.72 7.89 13.16
CA THR A 128 7.68 8.16 12.09
C THR A 128 7.46 7.24 10.90
N VAL A 129 7.66 7.73 9.68
CA VAL A 129 7.59 6.89 8.47
C VAL A 129 8.93 6.22 8.27
N VAL A 130 8.95 4.89 8.32
CA VAL A 130 10.16 4.07 8.18
C VAL A 130 10.37 3.61 6.75
N ALA A 131 9.29 3.22 6.07
CA ALA A 131 9.33 2.79 4.68
C ALA A 131 8.07 3.23 3.95
N GLU A 132 8.17 3.50 2.66
CA GLU A 132 6.99 3.84 1.85
C GLU A 132 7.19 3.51 0.37
N THR A 133 6.11 3.06 -0.27
CA THR A 133 6.02 2.96 -1.72
C THR A 133 4.96 3.91 -2.22
N ARG A 134 5.33 4.75 -3.20
CA ARG A 134 4.42 5.65 -3.91
C ARG A 134 4.39 5.33 -5.40
N LEU A 135 3.23 5.57 -6.01
CA LEU A 135 3.06 5.64 -7.45
C LEU A 135 2.40 6.97 -7.79
N ASP A 136 3.05 7.79 -8.62
CA ASP A 136 2.58 9.13 -8.97
C ASP A 136 2.14 9.97 -7.76
N TYR A 137 2.91 9.95 -6.66
CA TYR A 137 2.60 10.61 -5.37
C TYR A 137 1.47 9.98 -4.54
N VAL A 138 0.77 8.96 -5.05
CA VAL A 138 -0.23 8.18 -4.29
C VAL A 138 0.48 7.09 -3.49
N ILE A 139 0.19 6.98 -2.20
CA ILE A 139 0.80 5.97 -1.33
C ILE A 139 0.13 4.62 -1.55
N LEU A 140 0.93 3.59 -1.80
CA LEU A 140 0.45 2.22 -1.99
C LEU A 140 0.64 1.36 -0.72
N ALA A 141 1.77 1.55 -0.04
CA ALA A 141 2.11 0.88 1.20
C ALA A 141 3.01 1.79 2.04
N ARG A 142 2.87 1.72 3.37
CA ARG A 142 3.66 2.52 4.31
C ARG A 142 3.96 1.72 5.56
N LEU A 143 5.20 1.75 6.02
CA LEU A 143 5.59 1.30 7.35
C LEU A 143 5.78 2.53 8.24
N ILE A 144 5.09 2.56 9.37
CA ILE A 144 5.27 3.58 10.40
C ILE A 144 5.77 2.96 11.70
N ASP A 145 6.53 3.71 12.48
CA ASP A 145 6.89 3.35 13.84
C ASP A 145 5.98 4.09 14.82
N THR A 146 5.17 3.35 15.56
CA THR A 146 4.23 3.82 16.58
C THR A 146 4.76 3.63 18.01
N SER A 147 6.02 3.20 18.19
CA SER A 147 6.63 3.02 19.52
C SER A 147 6.60 4.31 20.36
N THR A 148 6.77 5.46 19.71
CA THR A 148 6.76 6.79 20.33
C THR A 148 5.46 7.54 20.14
N SER A 149 4.48 6.98 19.43
CA SER A 149 3.19 7.65 19.25
C SER A 149 2.41 7.58 20.56
N GLU A 150 1.95 8.73 21.04
CA GLU A 150 1.00 8.78 22.14
C GLU A 150 -0.26 8.03 21.71
N GLY A 151 -0.62 7.02 22.50
CA GLY A 151 -1.90 6.32 22.38
C GLY A 151 -3.01 7.36 22.33
N ARG A 152 -3.91 7.19 21.37
CA ARG A 152 -5.03 8.11 21.19
C ARG A 152 -6.13 7.80 22.20
#